data_AF-A0A352AXJ9-F1
#
_entry.id   AF-A0A352AXJ9-F1
#
_cell.length_a   1.000
_cell.length_b   1.000
_cell.length_c   1.000
_cell.angle_alpha   90.00
_cell.angle_beta   90.00
_cell.angle_gamma   90.00
#
_symmetry.space_group_name_H-M   'P 1'
#
loop_
_entity.id
_entity.type
_entity.pdbx_description
1 polymer ?
#
loop_
_entity_poly.entity_id
_entity_poly.type
_entity_poly.pdbx_seq_one_letter_code
_entity_poly.pdbx_strand_id
1 'polypeptide(L)'
;MLHLYNTRTKQKEPFSPLHDHNVGLYTCGPTVYNYAHIGNLRTYVFEDILRRTLKYHGYDVTHVMNITDVGHLTDDGDQGEDKMEKGAAREGKTAWEISDYYTKMFKEDMKALNILEPTIWCKATDHIPEQIAQVQTLIDKGHTYETSDGIYFDTTTIDDYGKLANLKNQDLEAGTRVDMGEKKNPHDFALWKFNKPGEKRQMEWEAFGKKGFPGWHIECSAMATKYLGNQFDIHCGGIDHIPVHHTNEIAQAESANGVKPWVKFWMHGEFLLTGSEKMAKSEGNFLRMQSLLDKHIDPLAYRYFLLQTHYRKQLTFSWEALDGAIAGLERLKRLVANIPDHAPGDPHVREEFLKAIKDDLNTPEALAVFWTELKNNRIDRDMAIEFDKILGLKLHEVKKETIEIPEEVQALLDERKVARTKKNWSESDRLRDEIATLGFTVKDTDEGQEIQK
;
A
#
# COMPACT_ATOMS: atom_id res chain seq x y z
N MET A 1 0.28 -22.55 8.63
CA MET A 1 -0.96 -21.99 8.07
C MET A 1 -0.85 -20.48 8.13
N LEU A 2 -1.30 -19.76 7.10
CA LEU A 2 -1.33 -18.29 7.09
C LEU A 2 -2.41 -17.82 8.08
N HIS A 3 -2.07 -16.87 8.95
CA HIS A 3 -3.00 -16.21 9.85
C HIS A 3 -3.02 -14.72 9.51
N LEU A 4 -4.21 -14.13 9.44
CA LEU A 4 -4.40 -12.72 9.12
C LEU A 4 -5.28 -12.08 10.18
N TYR A 5 -4.97 -10.85 10.58
CA TYR A 5 -5.85 -10.08 11.46
C TYR A 5 -7.07 -9.60 10.69
N ASN A 6 -8.24 -9.98 11.20
CA ASN A 6 -9.51 -9.61 10.61
C ASN A 6 -10.16 -8.48 11.43
N THR A 7 -10.25 -7.28 10.88
CA THR A 7 -10.84 -6.11 11.57
C THR A 7 -12.27 -6.40 12.05
N ARG A 8 -13.03 -7.21 11.31
CA ARG A 8 -14.41 -7.59 11.67
C ARG A 8 -14.50 -8.35 12.98
N THR A 9 -13.52 -9.20 13.29
CA THR A 9 -13.51 -10.06 14.49
C THR A 9 -12.48 -9.62 15.53
N LYS A 10 -11.62 -8.66 15.18
CA LYS A 10 -10.57 -8.07 16.02
C LYS A 10 -9.53 -9.08 16.51
N GLN A 11 -9.31 -10.16 15.78
CA GLN A 11 -8.36 -11.23 16.11
C GLN A 11 -7.61 -11.72 14.86
N LYS A 12 -6.47 -12.39 15.07
CA LYS A 12 -5.79 -13.13 14.01
C LYS A 12 -6.52 -14.45 13.79
N GLU A 13 -6.86 -14.74 12.55
CA GLU A 13 -7.62 -15.95 12.17
C GLU A 13 -6.86 -16.72 11.09
N PRO A 14 -6.95 -18.07 11.07
CA PRO A 14 -6.40 -18.84 9.98
C PRO A 14 -7.09 -18.44 8.66
N PHE A 15 -6.29 -18.11 7.65
CA PHE A 15 -6.79 -17.78 6.33
C PHE A 15 -7.07 -19.05 5.52
N SER A 16 -8.26 -19.11 4.95
CA SER A 16 -8.64 -20.05 3.88
C SER A 16 -9.51 -19.30 2.87
N PRO A 17 -9.36 -19.56 1.57
CA PRO A 17 -10.27 -19.01 0.56
C PRO A 17 -11.69 -19.59 0.68
N LEU A 18 -12.66 -18.92 0.07
CA LEU A 18 -14.04 -19.37 -0.11
C LEU A 18 -14.14 -20.45 -1.19
N HIS A 19 -13.29 -20.39 -2.22
CA HIS A 19 -13.32 -21.27 -3.39
C HIS A 19 -11.95 -21.87 -3.69
N ASP A 20 -11.70 -23.10 -3.21
CA ASP A 20 -10.50 -23.90 -3.46
C ASP A 20 -9.18 -23.12 -3.38
N HIS A 21 -8.55 -22.81 -4.51
CA HIS A 21 -7.29 -22.08 -4.58
C HIS A 21 -7.45 -20.62 -5.05
N ASN A 22 -8.67 -20.18 -5.35
CA ASN A 22 -8.97 -18.85 -5.84
C ASN A 22 -9.21 -17.88 -4.68
N VAL A 23 -8.55 -16.71 -4.73
CA VAL A 23 -8.72 -15.64 -3.75
C VAL A 23 -9.22 -14.38 -4.45
N GLY A 24 -10.42 -13.93 -4.11
CA GLY A 24 -10.93 -12.62 -4.47
C GLY A 24 -10.39 -11.55 -3.51
N LEU A 25 -9.57 -10.64 -4.02
CA LEU A 25 -8.97 -9.54 -3.27
C LEU A 25 -9.47 -8.20 -3.85
N TYR A 26 -10.16 -7.41 -3.04
CA TYR A 26 -10.48 -6.02 -3.37
C TYR A 26 -9.65 -5.06 -2.52
N THR A 27 -9.10 -4.03 -3.13
CA THR A 27 -8.36 -2.95 -2.45
C THR A 27 -8.93 -1.61 -2.90
N CYS A 28 -9.35 -0.75 -1.98
CA CYS A 28 -9.75 0.61 -2.35
C CYS A 28 -8.56 1.38 -2.95
N GLY A 29 -8.72 1.88 -4.17
CA GLY A 29 -7.71 2.68 -4.85
C GLY A 29 -7.86 4.19 -4.64
N PRO A 30 -7.09 5.01 -5.38
CA PRO A 30 -7.02 6.44 -5.15
C PRO A 30 -8.17 7.22 -5.80
N THR A 31 -8.51 8.36 -5.20
CA THR A 31 -9.20 9.46 -5.88
C THR A 31 -8.21 10.27 -6.72
N VAL A 32 -8.42 10.34 -8.03
CA VAL A 32 -7.42 10.83 -9.00
C VAL A 32 -7.61 12.31 -9.38
N TYR A 33 -7.75 13.18 -8.38
CA TYR A 33 -7.81 14.65 -8.54
C TYR A 33 -6.48 15.36 -8.20
N ASN A 34 -5.52 14.62 -7.64
CA ASN A 34 -4.19 15.06 -7.25
C ASN A 34 -3.27 13.83 -7.15
N TYR A 35 -1.97 14.05 -6.99
CA TYR A 35 -0.99 12.99 -6.73
C TYR A 35 -1.27 12.24 -5.43
N ALA A 36 -0.95 10.95 -5.41
CA ALA A 36 -0.84 10.20 -4.18
C ALA A 36 0.34 10.72 -3.34
N HIS A 37 0.17 10.78 -2.03
CA HIS A 37 1.28 11.06 -1.12
C HIS A 37 1.92 9.76 -0.63
N ILE A 38 3.13 9.85 -0.07
CA ILE A 38 3.86 8.67 0.41
C ILE A 38 3.05 7.88 1.47
N GLY A 39 2.25 8.57 2.28
CA GLY A 39 1.30 7.92 3.20
C GLY A 39 0.22 7.07 2.51
N ASN A 40 -0.29 7.46 1.34
CA ASN A 40 -1.18 6.60 0.55
C ASN A 40 -0.41 5.40 0.01
N LEU A 41 0.80 5.63 -0.51
CA LEU A 41 1.67 4.59 -1.06
C LEU A 41 2.03 3.51 -0.05
N ARG A 42 2.09 3.84 1.25
CA ARG A 42 2.24 2.85 2.33
C ARG A 42 1.16 1.78 2.32
N THR A 43 -0.11 2.17 2.14
CA THR A 43 -1.24 1.23 2.07
C THR A 43 -1.02 0.23 0.95
N TYR A 44 -0.73 0.72 -0.26
CA TYR A 44 -0.54 -0.13 -1.43
C TYR A 44 0.69 -1.04 -1.32
N VAL A 45 1.73 -0.67 -0.57
CA VAL A 45 2.85 -1.57 -0.28
C VAL A 45 2.42 -2.73 0.62
N PHE A 46 1.58 -2.53 1.65
CA PHE A 46 1.12 -3.67 2.45
C PHE A 46 0.23 -4.61 1.63
N GLU A 47 -0.64 -4.06 0.79
CA GLU A 47 -1.53 -4.83 -0.09
C GLU A 47 -0.72 -5.67 -1.09
N ASP A 48 0.39 -5.12 -1.58
CA ASP A 48 1.35 -5.84 -2.40
C ASP A 48 2.02 -6.99 -1.63
N ILE A 49 2.43 -6.78 -0.37
CA ILE A 49 2.97 -7.85 0.48
C ILE A 49 1.94 -8.96 0.71
N LEU A 50 0.67 -8.59 0.96
CA LEU A 50 -0.42 -9.55 1.06
C LEU A 50 -0.55 -10.38 -0.22
N ARG A 51 -0.67 -9.71 -1.37
CA ARG A 51 -0.83 -10.39 -2.66
C ARG A 51 0.36 -11.29 -2.99
N ARG A 52 1.59 -10.81 -2.78
CA ARG A 52 2.81 -11.61 -2.98
C ARG A 52 2.86 -12.82 -2.06
N THR A 53 2.43 -12.68 -0.81
CA THR A 53 2.33 -13.78 0.16
C THR A 53 1.30 -14.82 -0.26
N LEU A 54 0.12 -14.39 -0.72
CA LEU A 54 -0.91 -15.29 -1.24
C LEU A 54 -0.40 -16.07 -2.46
N LYS A 55 0.21 -15.37 -3.44
CA LYS A 55 0.82 -16.02 -4.61
C LYS A 55 1.95 -16.97 -4.25
N TYR A 56 2.79 -16.60 -3.28
CA TYR A 56 3.85 -17.47 -2.78
C TYR A 56 3.29 -18.78 -2.19
N HIS A 57 2.12 -18.73 -1.55
CA HIS A 57 1.41 -19.89 -1.07
C HIS A 57 0.58 -20.65 -2.13
N GLY A 58 0.72 -20.30 -3.41
CA GLY A 58 0.10 -21.01 -4.52
C GLY A 58 -1.37 -20.68 -4.75
N TYR A 59 -1.87 -19.56 -4.21
CA TYR A 59 -3.22 -19.09 -4.51
C TYR A 59 -3.29 -18.34 -5.84
N ASP A 60 -4.38 -18.54 -6.57
CA ASP A 60 -4.77 -17.79 -7.76
C ASP A 60 -5.54 -16.54 -7.31
N VAL A 61 -4.87 -15.38 -7.35
CA VAL A 61 -5.42 -14.13 -6.80
C VAL A 61 -6.05 -13.27 -7.90
N THR A 62 -7.37 -13.11 -7.85
CA THR A 62 -8.10 -12.07 -8.60
C THR A 62 -8.10 -10.79 -7.79
N HIS A 63 -7.12 -9.93 -8.04
CA HIS A 63 -6.98 -8.64 -7.37
C HIS A 63 -7.68 -7.55 -8.18
N VAL A 64 -8.70 -6.93 -7.59
CA VAL A 64 -9.45 -5.80 -8.13
C VAL A 64 -9.09 -4.55 -7.35
N MET A 65 -8.75 -3.47 -8.05
CA MET A 65 -8.52 -2.16 -7.45
C MET A 65 -9.28 -1.10 -8.26
N ASN A 66 -10.06 -0.29 -7.57
CA ASN A 66 -10.77 0.79 -8.24
C ASN A 66 -9.89 2.00 -8.50
N ILE A 67 -10.31 2.82 -9.46
CA ILE A 67 -9.89 4.21 -9.59
C ILE A 67 -11.13 5.05 -9.38
N THR A 68 -11.09 5.91 -8.36
CA THR A 68 -12.16 6.88 -8.10
C THR A 68 -11.91 8.10 -8.98
N ASP A 69 -12.43 8.04 -10.21
CA ASP A 69 -12.34 9.08 -11.24
C ASP A 69 -13.63 9.90 -11.39
N VAL A 70 -14.61 9.69 -10.51
CA VAL A 70 -15.80 10.52 -10.37
C VAL A 70 -15.53 11.64 -9.36
N GLY A 71 -16.18 12.77 -9.56
CA GLY A 71 -16.12 13.87 -8.61
C GLY A 71 -17.00 13.66 -7.38
N HIS A 72 -16.36 13.48 -6.21
CA HIS A 72 -17.01 13.43 -4.89
C HIS A 72 -16.92 14.75 -4.15
N LEU A 73 -17.83 14.94 -3.20
CA LEU A 73 -17.84 16.09 -2.30
C LEU A 73 -16.64 16.04 -1.35
N THR A 74 -16.17 17.21 -0.91
CA THR A 74 -14.94 17.36 -0.11
C THR A 74 -15.00 16.68 1.27
N ASP A 75 -16.19 16.59 1.85
CA ASP A 75 -16.46 16.09 3.21
C ASP A 75 -16.98 14.64 3.18
N ASP A 76 -16.58 13.86 4.19
CA ASP A 76 -17.07 12.49 4.44
C ASP A 76 -18.56 12.48 4.81
N GLY A 77 -19.12 13.65 5.20
CA GLY A 77 -20.55 13.87 5.45
C GLY A 77 -21.41 14.18 4.21
N ASP A 78 -20.87 14.04 2.99
CA ASP A 78 -21.53 14.39 1.71
C ASP A 78 -21.81 15.90 1.53
N GLN A 79 -20.87 16.74 1.98
CA GLN A 79 -20.93 18.20 1.88
C GLN A 79 -19.68 18.80 1.18
N GLY A 80 -19.85 20.02 0.65
CA GLY A 80 -18.76 20.83 0.09
C GLY A 80 -18.64 20.78 -1.44
N GLU A 81 -17.41 21.01 -1.95
CA GLU A 81 -17.14 21.13 -3.39
C GLU A 81 -16.75 19.79 -4.02
N ASP A 82 -16.94 19.64 -5.33
CA ASP A 82 -16.43 18.49 -6.08
C ASP A 82 -14.89 18.50 -6.13
N LYS A 83 -14.25 17.46 -5.57
CA LYS A 83 -12.78 17.33 -5.53
C LYS A 83 -12.16 17.28 -6.94
N MET A 84 -12.81 16.63 -7.90
CA MET A 84 -12.35 16.51 -9.28
C MET A 84 -12.50 17.84 -10.01
N GLU A 85 -13.66 18.48 -9.97
CA GLU A 85 -13.85 19.76 -10.67
C GLU A 85 -12.95 20.86 -10.08
N LYS A 86 -12.75 20.86 -8.75
CA LYS A 86 -11.79 21.75 -8.09
C LYS A 86 -10.36 21.50 -8.58
N GLY A 87 -9.96 20.23 -8.71
CA GLY A 87 -8.67 19.85 -9.30
C GLY A 87 -8.54 20.25 -10.77
N ALA A 88 -9.62 20.12 -11.53
CA ALA A 88 -9.69 20.40 -12.97
C ALA A 88 -9.54 21.90 -13.23
N ALA A 89 -10.28 22.72 -12.47
CA ALA A 89 -10.18 24.16 -12.50
C ALA A 89 -8.77 24.66 -12.11
N ARG A 90 -8.14 24.05 -11.10
CA ARG A 90 -6.76 24.37 -10.68
C ARG A 90 -5.75 24.20 -11.82
N GLU A 91 -5.96 23.22 -12.70
CA GLU A 91 -5.02 22.87 -13.77
C GLU A 91 -5.41 23.38 -15.16
N GLY A 92 -6.58 24.01 -15.29
CA GLY A 92 -7.11 24.41 -16.59
C GLY A 92 -7.41 23.21 -17.52
N LYS A 93 -7.83 22.08 -16.93
CA LYS A 93 -8.14 20.82 -17.61
C LYS A 93 -9.59 20.41 -17.35
N THR A 94 -10.09 19.42 -18.07
CA THR A 94 -11.36 18.73 -17.76
C THR A 94 -11.18 17.70 -16.64
N ALA A 95 -12.29 17.29 -16.00
CA ALA A 95 -12.32 16.24 -14.99
C ALA A 95 -11.75 14.92 -15.52
N TRP A 96 -12.03 14.59 -16.77
CA TRP A 96 -11.49 13.40 -17.45
C TRP A 96 -9.98 13.49 -17.64
N GLU A 97 -9.47 14.62 -18.14
CA GLU A 97 -8.04 14.82 -18.37
C GLU A 97 -7.22 14.77 -17.07
N ILE A 98 -7.72 15.36 -15.97
CA ILE A 98 -7.03 15.23 -14.68
C ILE A 98 -7.08 13.79 -14.17
N SER A 99 -8.20 13.08 -14.35
CA SER A 99 -8.37 11.72 -13.87
C SER A 99 -7.39 10.77 -14.54
N ASP A 100 -7.24 10.88 -15.86
CA ASP A 100 -6.32 10.06 -16.64
C ASP A 100 -4.87 10.40 -16.31
N TYR A 101 -4.56 11.70 -16.17
CA TYR A 101 -3.24 12.15 -15.77
C TYR A 101 -2.84 11.58 -14.40
N TYR A 102 -3.67 11.76 -13.38
CA TYR A 102 -3.34 11.30 -12.02
C TYR A 102 -3.43 9.79 -11.87
N THR A 103 -4.27 9.11 -12.63
CA THR A 103 -4.25 7.64 -12.74
C THR A 103 -2.91 7.16 -13.27
N LYS A 104 -2.40 7.79 -14.32
CA LYS A 104 -1.08 7.46 -14.88
C LYS A 104 0.03 7.68 -13.86
N MET A 105 0.05 8.84 -13.20
CA MET A 105 1.06 9.14 -12.17
C MET A 105 1.02 8.14 -11.02
N PHE A 106 -0.18 7.75 -10.56
CA PHE A 106 -0.32 6.74 -9.52
C PHE A 106 0.24 5.37 -9.93
N LYS A 107 -0.01 4.94 -11.17
CA LYS A 107 0.55 3.69 -11.71
C LYS A 107 2.08 3.74 -11.82
N GLU A 108 2.63 4.90 -12.19
CA GLU A 108 4.08 5.13 -12.21
C GLU A 108 4.69 5.05 -10.79
N ASP A 109 4.04 5.64 -9.79
CA ASP A 109 4.45 5.55 -8.39
C ASP A 109 4.42 4.09 -7.87
N MET A 110 3.38 3.33 -8.21
CA MET A 110 3.30 1.90 -7.88
C MET A 110 4.43 1.11 -8.52
N LYS A 111 4.71 1.35 -9.81
CA LYS A 111 5.80 0.70 -10.53
C LYS A 111 7.16 1.03 -9.92
N ALA A 112 7.38 2.28 -9.56
CA ALA A 112 8.60 2.73 -8.88
C ALA A 112 8.83 1.96 -7.57
N LEU A 113 7.77 1.70 -6.81
CA LEU A 113 7.78 0.90 -5.58
C LEU A 113 7.75 -0.62 -5.79
N ASN A 114 7.88 -1.09 -7.03
CA ASN A 114 7.80 -2.52 -7.38
C ASN A 114 6.51 -3.18 -6.84
N ILE A 115 5.40 -2.44 -6.83
CA ILE A 115 4.08 -2.96 -6.50
C ILE A 115 3.53 -3.68 -7.72
N LEU A 116 3.01 -4.89 -7.53
CA LEU A 116 2.41 -5.65 -8.61
C LEU A 116 1.05 -5.03 -9.00
N GLU A 117 0.81 -4.83 -10.30
CA GLU A 117 -0.48 -4.32 -10.78
C GLU A 117 -1.65 -5.26 -10.46
N PRO A 118 -2.83 -4.73 -10.09
CA PRO A 118 -4.02 -5.53 -9.88
C PRO A 118 -4.37 -6.29 -11.16
N THR A 119 -5.08 -7.41 -10.99
CA THR A 119 -5.62 -8.18 -12.13
C THR A 119 -6.63 -7.33 -12.90
N ILE A 120 -7.40 -6.49 -12.20
CA ILE A 120 -8.43 -5.64 -12.77
C ILE A 120 -8.31 -4.22 -12.18
N TRP A 121 -8.15 -3.25 -13.07
CA TRP A 121 -8.39 -1.84 -12.79
C TRP A 121 -9.84 -1.51 -13.14
N CYS A 122 -10.62 -1.00 -12.19
CA CYS A 122 -12.01 -0.60 -12.46
C CYS A 122 -12.25 0.88 -12.13
N LYS A 123 -12.53 1.69 -13.15
CA LYS A 123 -12.89 3.10 -12.97
C LYS A 123 -14.34 3.23 -12.51
N ALA A 124 -14.60 4.13 -11.58
CA ALA A 124 -15.97 4.39 -11.12
C ALA A 124 -16.87 4.87 -12.27
N THR A 125 -16.36 5.70 -13.17
CA THR A 125 -17.11 6.19 -14.34
C THR A 125 -17.52 5.10 -15.34
N ASP A 126 -16.72 4.03 -15.46
CA ASP A 126 -17.01 2.87 -16.32
C ASP A 126 -18.08 1.94 -15.72
N HIS A 127 -18.47 2.17 -14.46
CA HIS A 127 -19.33 1.28 -13.66
C HIS A 127 -20.59 1.97 -13.14
N ILE A 128 -20.98 3.09 -13.76
CA ILE A 128 -22.22 3.80 -13.43
C ILE A 128 -23.47 2.91 -13.57
N PRO A 129 -23.60 2.05 -14.60
CA PRO A 129 -24.75 1.15 -14.69
C PRO A 129 -24.88 0.21 -13.48
N GLU A 130 -23.78 -0.36 -12.98
CA GLU A 130 -23.81 -1.22 -11.80
C GLU A 130 -24.12 -0.45 -10.53
N GLN A 131 -23.59 0.77 -10.38
CA GLN A 131 -23.92 1.65 -9.25
C GLN A 131 -25.41 1.98 -9.23
N ILE A 132 -25.98 2.41 -10.38
CA ILE A 132 -27.42 2.68 -10.50
C ILE A 132 -28.25 1.44 -10.17
N ALA A 133 -27.85 0.26 -10.67
CA ALA A 133 -28.56 -0.98 -10.41
C ALA A 133 -28.55 -1.36 -8.92
N GLN A 134 -27.43 -1.15 -8.23
CA GLN A 134 -27.35 -1.40 -6.79
C GLN A 134 -28.20 -0.41 -6.00
N VAL A 135 -28.18 0.88 -6.34
CA VAL A 135 -29.07 1.88 -5.71
C VAL A 135 -30.54 1.52 -5.94
N GLN A 136 -30.92 1.12 -7.16
CA GLN A 136 -32.29 0.67 -7.44
C GLN A 136 -32.67 -0.54 -6.58
N THR A 137 -31.77 -1.51 -6.43
CA THR A 137 -32.00 -2.68 -5.57
C THR A 137 -32.23 -2.27 -4.11
N LEU A 138 -31.48 -1.28 -3.61
CA LEU A 138 -31.65 -0.75 -2.25
C LEU A 138 -32.98 0.00 -2.08
N ILE A 139 -33.41 0.75 -3.10
CA ILE A 139 -34.73 1.41 -3.15
C ILE A 139 -35.84 0.36 -3.07
N ASP A 140 -35.78 -0.66 -3.95
CA ASP A 140 -36.82 -1.70 -4.05
C ASP A 140 -36.96 -2.50 -2.74
N LYS A 141 -35.85 -2.64 -1.99
CA LYS A 141 -35.81 -3.30 -0.69
C LYS A 141 -36.16 -2.40 0.50
N GLY A 142 -36.40 -1.11 0.26
CA GLY A 142 -36.81 -0.16 1.31
C GLY A 142 -35.68 0.28 2.25
N HIS A 143 -34.41 0.23 1.80
CA HIS A 143 -33.25 0.69 2.58
C HIS A 143 -32.87 2.15 2.33
N THR A 144 -33.70 2.89 1.60
CA THR A 144 -33.36 4.25 1.15
C THR A 144 -34.49 5.23 1.37
N TYR A 145 -34.17 6.51 1.38
CA TYR A 145 -35.14 7.59 1.23
C TYR A 145 -34.57 8.70 0.35
N GLU A 146 -35.46 9.51 -0.22
CA GLU A 146 -35.09 10.66 -1.04
C GLU A 146 -35.13 11.95 -0.21
N THR A 147 -34.15 12.83 -0.44
CA THR A 147 -34.09 14.22 0.05
C THR A 147 -34.16 15.17 -1.14
N SER A 148 -34.15 16.48 -0.88
CA SER A 148 -34.06 17.49 -1.95
C SER A 148 -32.79 17.37 -2.81
N ASP A 149 -31.72 16.77 -2.27
CA ASP A 149 -30.39 16.75 -2.88
C ASP A 149 -29.83 15.35 -3.20
N GLY A 150 -30.58 14.28 -2.94
CA GLY A 150 -30.15 12.94 -3.31
C GLY A 150 -31.02 11.80 -2.77
N ILE A 151 -30.55 10.59 -3.03
CA ILE A 151 -31.04 9.34 -2.46
C ILE A 151 -30.03 8.90 -1.40
N TYR A 152 -30.49 8.71 -0.18
CA TYR A 152 -29.66 8.35 0.98
C TYR A 152 -29.98 6.95 1.46
N PHE A 153 -28.96 6.28 2.00
CA PHE A 153 -29.12 5.03 2.70
C PHE A 153 -29.65 5.30 4.11
N ASP A 154 -30.73 4.60 4.50
CA ASP A 154 -31.29 4.66 5.85
C ASP A 154 -30.59 3.62 6.73
N THR A 155 -29.59 4.08 7.49
CA THR A 155 -28.80 3.22 8.38
C THR A 155 -29.62 2.58 9.49
N THR A 156 -30.78 3.15 9.82
CA THR A 156 -31.68 2.61 10.86
C THR A 156 -32.39 1.32 10.42
N THR A 157 -32.37 1.02 9.12
CA THR A 157 -32.92 -0.23 8.57
C THR A 157 -32.03 -1.44 8.81
N ILE A 158 -30.82 -1.25 9.37
CA ILE A 158 -29.81 -2.28 9.60
C ILE A 158 -29.43 -2.36 11.09
N ASP A 159 -29.87 -3.42 11.76
CA ASP A 159 -29.67 -3.61 13.22
C ASP A 159 -28.19 -3.59 13.67
N ASP A 160 -27.31 -4.09 12.81
CA ASP A 160 -25.87 -4.23 13.05
C ASP A 160 -24.99 -3.24 12.27
N TYR A 161 -25.58 -2.13 11.79
CA TYR A 161 -24.81 -1.04 11.20
C TYR A 161 -23.71 -0.53 12.16
N GLY A 162 -22.54 -0.20 11.61
CA GLY A 162 -21.42 0.30 12.40
C GLY A 162 -20.65 -0.75 13.21
N LYS A 163 -21.00 -2.04 13.09
CA LYS A 163 -20.32 -3.13 13.84
C LYS A 163 -18.82 -3.23 13.55
N LEU A 164 -18.40 -3.02 12.29
CA LEU A 164 -16.99 -3.02 11.90
C LEU A 164 -16.20 -1.96 12.68
N ALA A 165 -16.74 -0.75 12.75
CA ALA A 165 -16.13 0.41 13.40
C ALA A 165 -16.39 0.50 14.90
N ASN A 166 -17.27 -0.34 15.45
CA ASN A 166 -17.74 -0.27 16.83
C ASN A 166 -18.40 1.09 17.16
N LEU A 167 -19.15 1.67 16.21
CA LEU A 167 -19.73 3.03 16.32
C LEU A 167 -20.59 3.21 17.58
N LYS A 168 -21.37 2.19 17.98
CA LYS A 168 -22.20 2.23 19.20
C LYS A 168 -21.41 2.62 20.46
N ASN A 169 -20.11 2.28 20.52
CA ASN A 169 -19.25 2.66 21.64
C ASN A 169 -18.58 4.02 21.44
N GLN A 170 -18.35 4.45 20.19
CA GLN A 170 -17.78 5.77 19.88
C GLN A 170 -18.81 6.90 20.10
N ASP A 171 -20.07 6.66 19.74
CA ASP A 171 -21.17 7.63 19.95
C ASP A 171 -21.44 7.90 21.44
N LEU A 172 -21.04 6.98 22.34
CA LEU A 172 -21.11 7.19 23.79
C LEU A 172 -20.01 8.15 24.31
N GLU A 173 -18.93 8.33 23.55
CA GLU A 173 -17.78 9.16 23.90
C GLU A 173 -17.78 10.52 23.17
N ALA A 174 -18.41 10.61 22.00
CA ALA A 174 -18.43 11.82 21.16
C ALA A 174 -19.72 12.65 21.32
N GLY A 175 -19.62 13.77 22.03
CA GLY A 175 -20.71 14.75 22.19
C GLY A 175 -20.88 15.74 21.03
N THR A 176 -20.58 15.35 19.79
CA THR A 176 -20.51 16.31 18.67
C THR A 176 -21.84 16.38 17.91
N ARG A 177 -22.46 17.56 17.89
CA ARG A 177 -23.60 17.86 17.00
C ARG A 177 -23.11 17.93 15.56
N VAL A 178 -23.48 16.94 14.75
CA VAL A 178 -23.34 16.96 13.29
C VAL A 178 -24.54 17.70 12.70
N ASP A 179 -24.32 18.53 11.67
CA ASP A 179 -25.43 19.12 10.91
C ASP A 179 -26.14 18.01 10.13
N MET A 180 -27.40 17.79 10.47
CA MET A 180 -28.21 16.71 9.92
C MET A 180 -28.77 17.05 8.54
N GLY A 181 -28.90 18.34 8.19
CA GLY A 181 -29.66 18.74 7.00
C GLY A 181 -31.03 18.02 6.92
N GLU A 182 -31.27 17.31 5.82
CA GLU A 182 -32.46 16.47 5.61
C GLU A 182 -32.25 14.98 5.98
N LYS A 183 -31.10 14.61 6.53
CA LYS A 183 -30.81 13.24 6.96
C LYS A 183 -31.69 12.84 8.14
N LYS A 184 -32.16 11.59 8.15
CA LYS A 184 -32.96 11.05 9.27
C LYS A 184 -32.08 10.59 10.43
N ASN A 185 -30.88 10.10 10.12
CA ASN A 185 -29.85 9.69 11.07
C ASN A 185 -28.49 10.35 10.73
N PRO A 186 -27.67 10.73 11.72
CA PRO A 186 -26.34 11.33 11.48
C PRO A 186 -25.40 10.42 10.68
N HIS A 187 -25.62 9.11 10.74
CA HIS A 187 -24.82 8.13 10.02
C HIS A 187 -25.35 7.83 8.61
N ASP A 188 -26.49 8.40 8.21
CA ASP A 188 -27.01 8.24 6.85
C ASP A 188 -26.08 8.91 5.84
N PHE A 189 -25.89 8.24 4.69
CA PHE A 189 -24.94 8.65 3.67
C PHE A 189 -25.58 8.59 2.28
N ALA A 190 -25.10 9.44 1.38
CA ALA A 190 -25.62 9.52 0.03
C ALA A 190 -25.24 8.28 -0.78
N LEU A 191 -26.22 7.74 -1.50
CA LEU A 191 -26.04 6.72 -2.54
C LEU A 191 -25.94 7.37 -3.91
N TRP A 192 -26.76 8.40 -4.15
CA TRP A 192 -26.80 9.16 -5.38
C TRP A 192 -27.17 10.61 -5.08
N LYS A 193 -26.36 11.58 -5.49
CA LYS A 193 -26.63 13.01 -5.31
C LYS A 193 -27.30 13.58 -6.55
N PHE A 194 -28.25 14.47 -6.38
CA PHE A 194 -28.87 15.23 -7.48
C PHE A 194 -28.12 16.54 -7.72
N ASN A 195 -28.08 16.98 -8.97
CA ASN A 195 -27.55 18.30 -9.30
C ASN A 195 -28.47 19.40 -8.73
N LYS A 196 -27.88 20.51 -8.28
CA LYS A 196 -28.69 21.69 -7.91
C LYS A 196 -29.36 22.29 -9.15
N PRO A 197 -30.53 22.93 -9.01
CA PRO A 197 -31.18 23.59 -10.13
C PRO A 197 -30.26 24.60 -10.83
N GLY A 198 -30.03 24.42 -12.13
CA GLY A 198 -29.17 25.29 -12.94
C GLY A 198 -27.66 24.99 -12.85
N GLU A 199 -27.24 24.05 -11.99
CA GLU A 199 -25.87 23.54 -11.93
C GLU A 199 -25.64 22.55 -13.07
N LYS A 200 -24.46 22.64 -13.70
CA LYS A 200 -24.00 21.68 -14.71
C LYS A 200 -22.64 21.16 -14.30
N ARG A 201 -22.57 19.86 -14.03
CA ARG A 201 -21.31 19.18 -13.68
C ARG A 201 -20.68 18.59 -14.94
N GLN A 202 -19.37 18.37 -14.90
CA GLN A 202 -18.66 17.69 -15.99
C GLN A 202 -19.02 16.20 -16.03
N MET A 203 -19.22 15.61 -14.86
CA MET A 203 -19.52 14.19 -14.66
C MET A 203 -20.89 14.06 -13.99
N GLU A 204 -21.93 13.98 -14.83
CA GLU A 204 -23.32 13.83 -14.45
C GLU A 204 -24.00 12.76 -15.32
N TRP A 205 -24.96 12.04 -14.73
CA TRP A 205 -25.71 10.97 -15.38
C TRP A 205 -27.20 11.08 -15.07
N GLU A 206 -28.03 10.64 -16.02
CA GLU A 206 -29.49 10.53 -15.83
C GLU A 206 -29.82 9.23 -15.09
N ALA A 207 -30.38 9.35 -13.89
CA ALA A 207 -30.84 8.22 -13.09
C ALA A 207 -31.99 8.66 -12.16
N PHE A 208 -32.91 7.76 -11.84
CA PHE A 208 -34.01 8.04 -10.91
C PHE A 208 -34.86 9.27 -11.32
N GLY A 209 -34.96 9.54 -12.63
CA GLY A 209 -35.68 10.68 -13.20
C GLY A 209 -35.00 12.04 -13.05
N LYS A 210 -33.74 12.09 -12.60
CA LYS A 210 -32.97 13.32 -12.38
C LYS A 210 -31.53 13.17 -12.86
N LYS A 211 -30.88 14.31 -13.11
CA LYS A 211 -29.42 14.35 -13.27
C LYS A 211 -28.73 14.32 -11.92
N GLY A 212 -27.67 13.52 -11.84
CA GLY A 212 -26.90 13.39 -10.62
C GLY A 212 -25.60 12.63 -10.79
N PHE A 213 -25.04 12.19 -9.68
CA PHE A 213 -23.76 11.50 -9.60
C PHE A 213 -23.74 10.56 -8.39
N PRO A 214 -22.94 9.49 -8.42
CA PRO A 214 -22.89 8.54 -7.32
C PRO A 214 -22.29 9.15 -6.04
N GLY A 215 -22.76 8.66 -4.89
CA GLY A 215 -22.08 8.86 -3.61
C GLY A 215 -20.76 8.07 -3.56
N TRP A 216 -19.82 8.45 -2.70
CA TRP A 216 -18.48 7.85 -2.70
C TRP A 216 -18.48 6.34 -2.42
N HIS A 217 -19.35 5.87 -1.52
CA HIS A 217 -19.32 4.49 -1.05
C HIS A 217 -19.89 3.49 -2.07
N ILE A 218 -20.90 3.89 -2.86
CA ILE A 218 -21.63 2.97 -3.75
C ILE A 218 -20.74 2.42 -4.86
N GLU A 219 -19.71 3.15 -5.24
CA GLU A 219 -18.75 2.77 -6.27
C GLU A 219 -18.05 1.46 -5.90
N CYS A 220 -17.47 1.40 -4.70
CA CYS A 220 -16.68 0.26 -4.27
C CYS A 220 -17.54 -0.99 -4.10
N SER A 221 -18.71 -0.87 -3.47
CA SER A 221 -19.59 -2.03 -3.27
C SER A 221 -20.15 -2.58 -4.58
N ALA A 222 -20.48 -1.73 -5.55
CA ALA A 222 -20.94 -2.14 -6.87
C ALA A 222 -19.82 -2.82 -7.69
N MET A 223 -18.65 -2.18 -7.76
CA MET A 223 -17.51 -2.69 -8.53
C MET A 223 -16.96 -3.99 -7.94
N ALA A 224 -16.78 -4.07 -6.63
CA ALA A 224 -16.33 -5.29 -5.96
C ALA A 224 -17.30 -6.45 -6.23
N THR A 225 -18.61 -6.21 -6.10
CA THR A 225 -19.63 -7.23 -6.37
C THR A 225 -19.63 -7.70 -7.82
N LYS A 226 -19.46 -6.78 -8.79
CA LYS A 226 -19.38 -7.11 -10.22
C LYS A 226 -18.26 -8.11 -10.53
N TYR A 227 -17.08 -7.90 -9.97
CA TYR A 227 -15.89 -8.68 -10.33
C TYR A 227 -15.63 -9.88 -9.43
N LEU A 228 -16.00 -9.79 -8.15
CA LEU A 228 -15.70 -10.82 -7.14
C LEU A 228 -16.95 -11.57 -6.66
N GLY A 229 -18.14 -11.15 -7.10
CA GLY A 229 -19.42 -11.75 -6.73
C GLY A 229 -19.99 -11.24 -5.41
N ASN A 230 -21.14 -11.80 -5.02
CA ASN A 230 -21.89 -11.38 -3.84
C ASN A 230 -21.22 -11.73 -2.50
N GLN A 231 -20.12 -12.48 -2.52
CA GLN A 231 -19.27 -12.75 -1.37
C GLN A 231 -17.84 -13.03 -1.85
N PHE A 232 -16.84 -12.44 -1.19
CA PHE A 232 -15.42 -12.67 -1.53
C PHE A 232 -14.49 -12.68 -0.31
N ASP A 233 -13.22 -12.99 -0.56
CA ASP A 233 -12.28 -13.38 0.49
C ASP A 233 -11.75 -12.20 1.31
N ILE A 234 -11.13 -11.21 0.66
CA ILE A 234 -10.37 -10.16 1.35
C ILE A 234 -10.69 -8.78 0.78
N HIS A 235 -10.99 -7.84 1.68
CA HIS A 235 -11.11 -6.41 1.37
C HIS A 235 -10.07 -5.62 2.18
N CYS A 236 -9.32 -4.75 1.50
CA CYS A 236 -8.26 -3.93 2.07
C CYS A 236 -8.48 -2.42 1.92
N GLY A 237 -7.91 -1.65 2.86
CA GLY A 237 -7.80 -0.19 2.74
C GLY A 237 -7.02 0.45 3.91
N GLY A 238 -7.11 1.77 4.03
CA GLY A 238 -6.55 2.51 5.18
C GLY A 238 -7.41 2.40 6.44
N ILE A 239 -6.83 2.61 7.62
CA ILE A 239 -7.57 2.58 8.89
C ILE A 239 -8.66 3.67 8.97
N ASP A 240 -8.55 4.77 8.22
CA ASP A 240 -9.61 5.79 8.06
C ASP A 240 -10.85 5.28 7.34
N HIS A 241 -10.75 4.22 6.55
CA HIS A 241 -11.93 3.69 5.86
C HIS A 241 -12.88 2.95 6.82
N ILE A 242 -12.40 2.47 7.96
CA ILE A 242 -13.19 1.69 8.93
C ILE A 242 -14.46 2.43 9.39
N PRO A 243 -14.38 3.65 9.98
CA PRO A 243 -15.53 4.31 10.60
C PRO A 243 -16.66 4.66 9.63
N VAL A 244 -16.33 4.98 8.38
CA VAL A 244 -17.29 5.49 7.40
C VAL A 244 -17.28 4.59 6.15
N HIS A 245 -16.24 4.67 5.34
CA HIS A 245 -16.24 4.11 3.99
C HIS A 245 -16.58 2.59 3.93
N HIS A 246 -15.78 1.75 4.58
CA HIS A 246 -16.00 0.30 4.58
C HIS A 246 -17.24 -0.12 5.39
N THR A 247 -17.60 0.64 6.43
CA THR A 247 -18.86 0.42 7.16
C THR A 247 -20.07 0.64 6.23
N ASN A 248 -20.02 1.67 5.40
CA ASN A 248 -21.07 2.01 4.44
C ASN A 248 -21.12 1.00 3.30
N GLU A 249 -19.98 0.53 2.80
CA GLU A 249 -19.93 -0.51 1.78
C GLU A 249 -20.52 -1.83 2.25
N ILE A 250 -20.23 -2.26 3.49
CA ILE A 250 -20.87 -3.44 4.10
C ILE A 250 -22.39 -3.26 4.10
N ALA A 251 -22.88 -2.11 4.57
CA ALA A 251 -24.31 -1.83 4.63
C ALA A 251 -24.96 -1.90 3.23
N GLN A 252 -24.34 -1.28 2.22
CA GLN A 252 -24.82 -1.30 0.84
C GLN A 252 -24.84 -2.71 0.26
N ALA A 253 -23.73 -3.44 0.34
CA ALA A 253 -23.57 -4.73 -0.30
C ALA A 253 -24.40 -5.82 0.37
N GLU A 254 -24.38 -5.91 1.70
CA GLU A 254 -25.14 -6.93 2.42
C GLU A 254 -26.65 -6.72 2.28
N SER A 255 -27.12 -5.46 2.24
CA SER A 255 -28.54 -5.13 2.05
C SER A 255 -28.98 -5.37 0.61
N ALA A 256 -28.15 -4.99 -0.38
CA ALA A 256 -28.44 -5.22 -1.79
C ALA A 256 -28.41 -6.71 -2.15
N ASN A 257 -27.47 -7.49 -1.60
CA ASN A 257 -27.24 -8.87 -2.03
C ASN A 257 -27.90 -9.90 -1.10
N GLY A 258 -28.18 -9.55 0.16
CA GLY A 258 -28.72 -10.47 1.17
C GLY A 258 -27.72 -11.52 1.67
N VAL A 259 -26.42 -11.33 1.40
CA VAL A 259 -25.36 -12.26 1.81
C VAL A 259 -24.55 -11.65 2.94
N LYS A 260 -24.45 -12.36 4.08
CA LYS A 260 -23.66 -11.96 5.25
C LYS A 260 -22.74 -13.12 5.71
N PRO A 261 -21.43 -12.89 5.94
CA PRO A 261 -20.73 -11.64 5.66
C PRO A 261 -20.53 -11.45 4.15
N TRP A 262 -20.56 -10.20 3.66
CA TRP A 262 -20.16 -9.90 2.27
C TRP A 262 -18.67 -10.19 2.01
N VAL A 263 -17.82 -9.88 2.99
CA VAL A 263 -16.36 -10.10 2.92
C VAL A 263 -15.91 -10.93 4.11
N LYS A 264 -15.11 -11.97 3.86
CA LYS A 264 -14.61 -12.87 4.92
C LYS A 264 -13.55 -12.20 5.80
N PHE A 265 -12.57 -11.52 5.20
CA PHE A 265 -11.46 -10.82 5.87
C PHE A 265 -11.42 -9.33 5.51
N TRP A 266 -11.44 -8.48 6.54
CA TRP A 266 -11.17 -7.05 6.41
C TRP A 266 -9.77 -6.74 6.95
N MET A 267 -8.90 -6.17 6.13
CA MET A 267 -7.52 -5.84 6.51
C MET A 267 -7.23 -4.36 6.31
N HIS A 268 -6.71 -3.68 7.33
CA HIS A 268 -6.48 -2.23 7.27
C HIS A 268 -5.05 -1.85 7.66
N GLY A 269 -4.43 -0.98 6.86
CA GLY A 269 -3.12 -0.41 7.12
C GLY A 269 -3.20 0.84 8.00
N GLU A 270 -2.25 0.97 8.93
CA GLU A 270 -2.10 2.15 9.79
C GLU A 270 -1.42 3.32 9.06
N PHE A 271 -1.61 4.53 9.59
CA PHE A 271 -1.10 5.75 8.96
C PHE A 271 0.43 5.86 8.98
N LEU A 272 0.94 6.49 7.93
CA LEU A 272 2.24 7.15 7.95
C LEU A 272 2.07 8.56 8.53
N LEU A 273 2.88 8.90 9.53
CA LEU A 273 2.89 10.21 10.18
C LEU A 273 4.09 11.04 9.71
N THR A 274 3.97 12.36 9.70
CA THR A 274 5.10 13.28 9.50
C THR A 274 5.12 14.28 10.65
N GLY A 275 6.14 14.20 11.52
CA GLY A 275 6.13 14.93 12.78
C GLY A 275 5.09 14.37 13.76
N SER A 276 4.34 15.25 14.44
CA SER A 276 3.29 14.88 15.40
C SER A 276 1.89 14.73 14.79
N GLU A 277 1.71 14.97 13.49
CA GLU A 277 0.39 14.99 12.84
C GLU A 277 0.30 14.08 11.59
N LYS A 278 -0.95 13.73 11.22
CA LYS A 278 -1.27 12.98 10.00
C LYS A 278 -0.97 13.85 8.78
N MET A 279 -0.36 13.28 7.76
CA MET A 279 -0.15 13.98 6.48
C MET A 279 -1.51 14.23 5.80
N ALA A 280 -1.96 15.48 5.74
CA ALA A 280 -3.20 15.89 5.07
C ALA A 280 -2.92 16.55 3.72
N LYS A 281 -3.76 16.25 2.72
CA LYS A 281 -3.65 16.72 1.32
C LYS A 281 -3.83 18.24 1.15
N SER A 282 -4.25 18.97 2.19
CA SER A 282 -4.66 20.38 2.13
C SER A 282 -3.50 21.38 2.25
N GLU A 283 -2.34 20.98 2.73
CA GLU A 283 -1.15 21.83 2.77
C GLU A 283 -0.29 21.48 1.55
N GLY A 284 -0.12 22.44 0.62
CA GLY A 284 0.46 22.24 -0.72
C GLY A 284 1.88 21.67 -0.83
N ASN A 285 2.47 21.17 0.26
CA ASN A 285 3.80 20.57 0.38
C ASN A 285 3.77 19.16 1.00
N PHE A 286 2.76 18.34 0.71
CA PHE A 286 2.80 16.94 1.13
C PHE A 286 3.86 16.15 0.34
N LEU A 287 4.54 15.20 1.02
CA LEU A 287 5.60 14.39 0.41
C LEU A 287 5.00 13.39 -0.58
N ARG A 288 5.55 13.39 -1.79
CA ARG A 288 5.16 12.53 -2.92
C ARG A 288 6.31 11.63 -3.31
N MET A 289 6.05 10.62 -4.15
CA MET A 289 7.14 9.82 -4.73
C MET A 289 8.16 10.70 -5.45
N GLN A 290 7.69 11.72 -6.19
CA GLN A 290 8.57 12.70 -6.85
C GLN A 290 9.52 13.39 -5.88
N SER A 291 9.12 13.66 -4.63
CA SER A 291 9.99 14.29 -3.62
C SER A 291 11.22 13.43 -3.28
N LEU A 292 11.12 12.11 -3.42
CA LEU A 292 12.23 11.17 -3.24
C LEU A 292 13.09 11.13 -4.50
N LEU A 293 12.45 11.07 -5.68
CA LEU A 293 13.13 11.05 -6.98
C LEU A 293 13.96 12.32 -7.22
N ASP A 294 13.43 13.49 -6.86
CA ASP A 294 14.13 14.79 -6.97
C ASP A 294 15.39 14.85 -6.09
N LYS A 295 15.45 14.01 -5.05
CA LYS A 295 16.62 13.83 -4.18
C LYS A 295 17.53 12.67 -4.62
N HIS A 296 17.27 12.08 -5.79
CA HIS A 296 17.98 10.91 -6.31
C HIS A 296 17.91 9.68 -5.40
N ILE A 297 16.83 9.56 -4.61
CA ILE A 297 16.62 8.41 -3.73
C ILE A 297 15.93 7.29 -4.51
N ASP A 298 16.49 6.08 -4.47
CA ASP A 298 15.85 4.86 -5.00
C ASP A 298 14.50 4.64 -4.26
N PRO A 299 13.35 4.61 -4.96
CA PRO A 299 12.05 4.32 -4.35
C PRO A 299 12.01 3.03 -3.53
N LEU A 300 12.85 2.04 -3.86
CA LEU A 300 12.95 0.82 -3.06
C LEU A 300 13.50 1.05 -1.67
N ALA A 301 14.25 2.13 -1.42
CA ALA A 301 14.65 2.51 -0.06
C ALA A 301 13.43 2.90 0.78
N TYR A 302 12.46 3.60 0.17
CA TYR A 302 11.18 3.89 0.83
C TYR A 302 10.36 2.61 1.05
N ARG A 303 10.28 1.72 0.04
CA ARG A 303 9.66 0.40 0.23
C ARG A 303 10.30 -0.34 1.41
N TYR A 304 11.62 -0.42 1.46
CA TYR A 304 12.37 -1.07 2.52
C TYR A 304 12.13 -0.41 3.89
N PHE A 305 12.06 0.92 3.95
CA PHE A 305 11.66 1.66 5.15
C PHE A 305 10.28 1.21 5.67
N LEU A 306 9.29 1.07 4.78
CA LEU A 306 7.95 0.64 5.16
C LEU A 306 7.92 -0.78 5.72
N LEU A 307 8.71 -1.70 5.17
CA LEU A 307 8.75 -3.11 5.60
C LEU A 307 9.32 -3.30 7.02
N GLN A 308 10.04 -2.32 7.55
CA GLN A 308 10.60 -2.35 8.91
C GLN A 308 9.55 -2.15 10.00
N THR A 309 8.31 -1.77 9.66
CA THR A 309 7.22 -1.62 10.61
C THR A 309 5.99 -2.39 10.14
N HIS A 310 5.38 -3.15 11.06
CA HIS A 310 4.18 -3.93 10.77
C HIS A 310 3.08 -3.04 10.19
N TYR A 311 2.36 -3.52 9.18
CA TYR A 311 1.37 -2.69 8.44
C TYR A 311 0.26 -2.11 9.35
N ARG A 312 -0.07 -2.82 10.44
CA ARG A 312 -1.01 -2.40 11.51
C ARG A 312 -0.39 -1.56 12.64
N LYS A 313 0.77 -0.95 12.41
CA LYS A 313 1.39 0.00 13.36
C LYS A 313 1.61 1.33 12.67
N GLN A 314 1.40 2.44 13.37
CA GLN A 314 1.77 3.74 12.85
C GLN A 314 3.28 3.81 12.59
N LEU A 315 3.67 4.50 11.53
CA LEU A 315 5.06 4.68 11.15
C LEU A 315 5.34 6.17 10.96
N THR A 316 6.31 6.70 11.68
CA THR A 316 6.71 8.11 11.56
C THR A 316 7.80 8.24 10.51
N PHE A 317 7.54 9.05 9.50
CA PHE A 317 8.52 9.43 8.49
C PHE A 317 9.39 10.60 8.98
N SER A 318 10.69 10.44 8.85
CA SER A 318 11.68 11.52 8.86
C SER A 318 12.74 11.23 7.80
N TRP A 319 13.45 12.28 7.35
CA TRP A 319 14.55 12.10 6.40
C TRP A 319 15.68 11.27 7.03
N GLU A 320 16.07 11.50 8.28
CA GLU A 320 17.03 10.62 8.99
C GLU A 320 16.61 9.14 9.00
N ALA A 321 15.33 8.85 9.22
CA ALA A 321 14.86 7.46 9.23
C ALA A 321 14.94 6.84 7.82
N LEU A 322 14.66 7.63 6.77
CA LEU A 322 14.83 7.20 5.40
C LEU A 322 16.31 6.99 5.03
N ASP A 323 17.22 7.86 5.49
CA ASP A 323 18.67 7.69 5.29
C ASP A 323 19.17 6.38 5.90
N GLY A 324 18.69 6.04 7.10
CA GLY A 324 18.94 4.73 7.72
C GLY A 324 18.44 3.56 6.87
N ALA A 325 17.26 3.70 6.25
CA ALA A 325 16.71 2.69 5.35
C ALA A 325 17.49 2.58 4.02
N ILE A 326 17.98 3.69 3.46
CA ILE A 326 18.86 3.71 2.29
C ILE A 326 20.12 2.89 2.58
N ALA A 327 20.85 3.27 3.64
CA ALA A 327 22.08 2.57 4.02
C ALA A 327 21.82 1.08 4.35
N GLY A 328 20.70 0.79 5.00
CA GLY A 328 20.25 -0.57 5.27
C GLY A 328 20.03 -1.38 4.00
N LEU A 329 19.25 -0.85 3.05
CA LEU A 329 18.96 -1.53 1.79
C LEU A 329 20.23 -1.76 0.95
N GLU A 330 21.10 -0.75 0.83
CA GLU A 330 22.37 -0.89 0.12
C GLU A 330 23.26 -1.97 0.74
N ARG A 331 23.31 -2.04 2.07
CA ARG A 331 24.04 -3.09 2.76
C ARG A 331 23.39 -4.47 2.54
N LEU A 332 22.06 -4.56 2.55
CA LEU A 332 21.36 -5.82 2.25
C LEU A 332 21.70 -6.30 0.84
N LYS A 333 21.56 -5.41 -0.15
CA LYS A 333 21.91 -5.68 -1.56
C LYS A 333 23.36 -6.16 -1.66
N ARG A 334 24.33 -5.47 -1.05
CA ARG A 334 25.74 -5.89 -1.03
C ARG A 334 25.97 -7.27 -0.43
N LEU A 335 25.35 -7.58 0.71
CA LEU A 335 25.48 -8.91 1.31
C LEU A 335 24.89 -9.99 0.40
N VAL A 336 23.74 -9.75 -0.21
CA VAL A 336 23.13 -10.70 -1.17
C VAL A 336 24.00 -10.88 -2.42
N ALA A 337 24.61 -9.80 -2.92
CA ALA A 337 25.52 -9.84 -4.07
C ALA A 337 26.77 -10.70 -3.80
N ASN A 338 27.20 -10.73 -2.54
CA ASN A 338 28.43 -11.39 -2.10
C ASN A 338 28.19 -12.76 -1.46
N ILE A 339 26.96 -13.29 -1.49
CA ILE A 339 26.70 -14.69 -1.13
C ILE A 339 27.59 -15.59 -2.01
N PRO A 340 28.42 -16.47 -1.42
CA PRO A 340 29.25 -17.40 -2.19
C PRO A 340 28.40 -18.32 -3.08
N ASP A 341 28.88 -18.65 -4.28
CA ASP A 341 28.16 -19.48 -5.27
C ASP A 341 27.79 -20.89 -4.74
N HIS A 342 28.49 -21.37 -3.71
CA HIS A 342 28.26 -22.67 -3.06
C HIS A 342 27.90 -22.54 -1.58
N ALA A 343 27.37 -21.39 -1.15
CA ALA A 343 26.88 -21.21 0.21
C ALA A 343 25.79 -22.26 0.51
N PRO A 344 25.87 -22.99 1.64
CA PRO A 344 24.81 -23.89 2.03
C PRO A 344 23.61 -23.08 2.55
N GLY A 345 22.45 -23.22 1.92
CA GLY A 345 21.19 -22.68 2.46
C GLY A 345 20.64 -23.59 3.55
N ASP A 346 20.38 -23.03 4.72
CA ASP A 346 19.76 -23.75 5.83
C ASP A 346 18.23 -23.75 5.70
N PRO A 347 17.57 -24.90 5.46
CA PRO A 347 16.11 -24.96 5.30
C PRO A 347 15.33 -24.42 6.50
N HIS A 348 15.90 -24.46 7.70
CA HIS A 348 15.24 -23.92 8.90
C HIS A 348 15.05 -22.40 8.81
N VAL A 349 16.00 -21.69 8.20
CA VAL A 349 15.90 -20.23 8.00
C VAL A 349 14.71 -19.88 7.11
N ARG A 350 14.44 -20.69 6.08
CA ARG A 350 13.23 -20.56 5.26
C ARG A 350 11.97 -20.73 6.10
N GLU A 351 11.94 -21.72 6.99
CA GLU A 351 10.79 -21.95 7.88
C GLU A 351 10.56 -20.79 8.83
N GLU A 352 11.62 -20.23 9.43
CA GLU A 352 11.54 -19.08 10.34
C GLU A 352 11.05 -17.82 9.62
N PHE A 353 11.60 -17.52 8.44
CA PHE A 353 11.15 -16.40 7.61
C PHE A 353 9.66 -16.56 7.26
N LEU A 354 9.24 -17.73 6.78
CA LEU A 354 7.85 -17.99 6.42
C LEU A 354 6.93 -18.02 7.65
N LYS A 355 7.42 -18.41 8.82
CA LYS A 355 6.65 -18.35 10.06
C LYS A 355 6.32 -16.90 10.43
N ALA A 356 7.27 -15.99 10.29
CA ALA A 356 7.03 -14.55 10.46
C ALA A 356 6.00 -14.02 9.47
N ILE A 357 6.17 -14.30 8.17
CA ILE A 357 5.20 -13.86 7.14
C ILE A 357 3.80 -14.46 7.37
N LYS A 358 3.72 -15.74 7.77
CA LYS A 358 2.44 -16.41 8.07
C LYS A 358 1.76 -15.87 9.32
N ASP A 359 2.47 -15.15 10.18
CA ASP A 359 1.90 -14.49 11.35
C ASP A 359 1.51 -13.04 11.01
N ASP A 360 0.43 -12.87 10.27
CA ASP A 360 -0.16 -11.55 9.93
C ASP A 360 0.78 -10.64 9.12
N LEU A 361 1.54 -11.21 8.17
CA LEU A 361 2.46 -10.46 7.30
C LEU A 361 3.52 -9.69 8.09
N ASN A 362 4.12 -10.32 9.11
CA ASN A 362 5.11 -9.69 9.98
C ASN A 362 6.46 -9.48 9.26
N THR A 363 6.51 -8.49 8.37
CA THR A 363 7.71 -8.13 7.61
C THR A 363 8.88 -7.65 8.47
N PRO A 364 8.71 -6.96 9.61
CA PRO A 364 9.84 -6.62 10.48
C PRO A 364 10.57 -7.86 11.00
N GLU A 365 9.83 -8.85 11.50
CA GLU A 365 10.41 -10.11 11.99
C GLU A 365 11.05 -10.91 10.84
N ALA A 366 10.37 -10.98 9.69
CA ALA A 366 10.92 -11.64 8.51
C ALA A 366 12.24 -10.99 8.04
N LEU A 367 12.33 -9.66 8.06
CA LEU A 367 13.57 -8.93 7.79
C LEU A 367 14.64 -9.19 8.84
N ALA A 368 14.28 -9.30 10.13
CA ALA A 368 15.22 -9.61 11.20
C ALA A 368 15.85 -11.00 11.02
N VAL A 369 15.05 -12.02 10.68
CA VAL A 369 15.53 -13.36 10.32
C VAL A 369 16.46 -13.27 9.12
N PHE A 370 16.03 -12.60 8.03
CA PHE A 370 16.84 -12.48 6.83
C PHE A 370 18.21 -11.84 7.12
N TRP A 371 18.24 -10.72 7.84
CA TRP A 371 19.49 -10.03 8.19
C TRP A 371 20.42 -10.84 9.08
N THR A 372 19.88 -11.53 10.07
CA THR A 372 20.67 -12.30 11.03
C THR A 372 21.32 -13.48 10.32
N GLU A 373 20.54 -14.21 9.53
CA GLU A 373 20.99 -15.44 8.91
C GLU A 373 21.86 -15.20 7.67
N LEU A 374 21.69 -14.06 6.99
CA LEU A 374 22.61 -13.62 5.94
C LEU A 374 24.01 -13.30 6.51
N LYS A 375 24.12 -12.73 7.72
CA LYS A 375 25.41 -12.50 8.38
C LYS A 375 26.04 -13.79 8.92
N ASN A 376 25.21 -14.77 9.28
CA ASN A 376 25.66 -16.08 9.73
C ASN A 376 26.02 -17.03 8.57
N ASN A 377 25.96 -16.55 7.32
CA ASN A 377 26.21 -17.34 6.10
C ASN A 377 25.31 -18.60 5.99
N ARG A 378 24.07 -18.52 6.49
CA ARG A 378 23.07 -19.61 6.45
C ARG A 378 22.04 -19.46 5.32
N ILE A 379 22.20 -18.44 4.48
CA ILE A 379 21.31 -18.14 3.35
C ILE A 379 22.12 -18.26 2.06
N ASP A 380 21.60 -19.06 1.13
CA ASP A 380 22.10 -19.13 -0.25
C ASP A 380 21.38 -18.12 -1.16
N ARG A 381 21.86 -18.01 -2.41
CA ARG A 381 21.33 -17.01 -3.35
C ARG A 381 19.88 -17.29 -3.73
N ASP A 382 19.50 -18.56 -3.89
CA ASP A 382 18.14 -18.96 -4.26
C ASP A 382 17.14 -18.63 -3.16
N MET A 383 17.48 -18.87 -1.90
CA MET A 383 16.68 -18.52 -0.74
C MET A 383 16.53 -17.01 -0.58
N ALA A 384 17.59 -16.22 -0.80
CA ALA A 384 17.49 -14.76 -0.80
C ALA A 384 16.52 -14.24 -1.88
N ILE A 385 16.58 -14.82 -3.09
CA ILE A 385 15.66 -14.50 -4.19
C ILE A 385 14.24 -14.98 -3.88
N GLU A 386 14.10 -16.12 -3.21
CA GLU A 386 12.83 -16.65 -2.76
C GLU A 386 12.14 -15.71 -1.77
N PHE A 387 12.85 -15.22 -0.75
CA PHE A 387 12.33 -14.22 0.20
C PHE A 387 11.95 -12.92 -0.52
N ASP A 388 12.73 -12.52 -1.52
CA ASP A 388 12.48 -11.33 -2.32
C ASP A 388 11.18 -11.40 -3.15
N LYS A 389 10.67 -12.60 -3.45
CA LYS A 389 9.34 -12.75 -4.09
C LYS A 389 8.23 -12.11 -3.25
N ILE A 390 8.38 -12.15 -1.92
CA ILE A 390 7.48 -11.52 -0.94
C ILE A 390 7.89 -10.07 -0.69
N LEU A 391 9.17 -9.81 -0.39
CA LEU A 391 9.63 -8.48 0.01
C LEU A 391 9.61 -7.45 -1.13
N GLY A 392 9.84 -7.86 -2.38
CA GLY A 392 9.78 -6.99 -3.56
C GLY A 392 10.89 -5.94 -3.62
N LEU A 393 12.10 -6.26 -3.14
CA LEU A 393 13.27 -5.38 -3.09
C LEU A 393 14.21 -5.52 -4.29
N LYS A 394 13.84 -6.37 -5.27
CA LYS A 394 14.59 -6.62 -6.51
C LYS A 394 16.01 -7.14 -6.27
N LEU A 395 16.17 -8.02 -5.28
CA LEU A 395 17.45 -8.61 -4.90
C LEU A 395 18.02 -9.56 -5.98
N HIS A 396 17.15 -10.07 -6.86
CA HIS A 396 17.57 -10.84 -8.03
C HIS A 396 18.29 -10.00 -9.10
N GLU A 397 18.06 -8.68 -9.15
CA GLU A 397 18.74 -7.77 -10.09
C GLU A 397 20.14 -7.37 -9.60
N VAL A 398 20.46 -7.61 -8.32
CA VAL A 398 21.73 -7.22 -7.72
C VAL A 398 22.86 -8.07 -8.29
N LYS A 399 23.89 -7.41 -8.83
CA LYS A 399 25.09 -8.06 -9.33
C LYS A 399 26.22 -7.90 -8.32
N LYS A 400 27.09 -8.91 -8.25
CA LYS A 400 28.37 -8.77 -7.58
C LYS A 400 29.13 -7.66 -8.30
N GLU A 401 29.50 -6.61 -7.58
CA GLU A 401 30.39 -5.60 -8.12
C GLU A 401 31.75 -6.25 -8.35
N THR A 402 32.08 -6.53 -9.61
CA THR A 402 33.45 -6.78 -10.01
C THR A 402 34.17 -5.44 -9.96
N ILE A 403 34.89 -5.20 -8.87
CA ILE A 403 35.83 -4.09 -8.78
C ILE A 403 36.94 -4.39 -9.79
N GLU A 404 36.96 -3.68 -10.91
CA GLU A 404 38.14 -3.64 -11.77
C GLU A 404 39.23 -2.90 -10.99
N ILE A 405 40.23 -3.65 -10.54
CA ILE A 405 41.41 -3.12 -9.86
C ILE A 405 42.39 -2.71 -10.96
N PRO A 406 42.71 -1.41 -11.12
CA PRO A 406 43.75 -0.98 -12.04
C PRO A 406 45.09 -1.63 -11.68
N GLU A 407 45.95 -1.90 -12.66
CA GLU A 407 47.27 -2.53 -12.43
C GLU A 407 48.09 -1.79 -11.37
N GLU A 408 48.01 -0.46 -11.33
CA GLU A 408 48.67 0.40 -10.34
C GLU A 408 48.19 0.11 -8.90
N VAL A 409 46.88 -0.05 -8.71
CA VAL A 409 46.31 -0.38 -7.39
C VAL A 409 46.66 -1.82 -6.99
N GLN A 410 46.70 -2.74 -7.95
CA GLN A 410 47.10 -4.12 -7.71
C GLN A 410 48.57 -4.22 -7.27
N ALA A 411 49.47 -3.44 -7.89
CA ALA A 411 50.87 -3.36 -7.49
C ALA A 411 51.02 -2.84 -6.04
N LEU A 412 50.29 -1.78 -5.68
CA LEU A 412 50.28 -1.24 -4.31
C LEU A 412 49.76 -2.26 -3.28
N LEU A 413 48.74 -3.05 -3.63
CA LEU A 413 48.24 -4.12 -2.77
C LEU A 413 49.29 -5.22 -2.53
N ASP A 414 50.02 -5.62 -3.57
CA ASP A 414 51.07 -6.63 -3.48
C ASP A 414 52.25 -6.14 -2.64
N GLU A 415 52.67 -4.89 -2.83
CA GLU A 415 53.68 -4.24 -1.99
C GLU A 415 53.24 -4.13 -0.53
N ARG A 416 51.97 -3.75 -0.30
CA ARG A 416 51.38 -3.67 1.03
C ARG A 416 51.38 -5.04 1.69
N LYS A 417 51.09 -6.10 0.95
CA LYS A 417 51.13 -7.49 1.45
C LYS A 417 52.54 -7.87 1.90
N VAL A 418 53.56 -7.51 1.14
CA VAL A 418 54.97 -7.70 1.53
C VAL A 418 55.31 -6.90 2.78
N ALA A 419 54.92 -5.64 2.87
CA ALA A 419 55.15 -4.78 4.04
C ALA A 419 54.53 -5.39 5.31
N ARG A 420 53.29 -5.86 5.23
CA ARG A 420 52.59 -6.53 6.34
C ARG A 420 53.25 -7.85 6.74
N THR A 421 53.66 -8.67 5.76
CA THR A 421 54.38 -9.93 6.02
C THR A 421 55.69 -9.68 6.78
N LYS A 422 56.37 -8.58 6.47
CA LYS A 422 57.58 -8.12 7.16
C LYS A 422 57.30 -7.34 8.46
N LYS A 423 56.03 -7.19 8.87
CA LYS A 423 55.58 -6.36 10.01
C LYS A 423 56.02 -4.90 9.93
N ASN A 424 56.22 -4.37 8.72
CA ASN A 424 56.48 -2.95 8.49
C ASN A 424 55.15 -2.18 8.41
N TRP A 425 54.62 -1.81 9.58
CA TRP A 425 53.32 -1.16 9.69
C TRP A 425 53.30 0.25 9.08
N SER A 426 54.39 1.02 9.25
CA SER A 426 54.50 2.36 8.68
C SER A 426 54.37 2.35 7.16
N GLU A 427 55.02 1.39 6.49
CA GLU A 427 54.94 1.26 5.04
C GLU A 427 53.57 0.71 4.60
N SER A 428 53.01 -0.22 5.37
CA SER A 428 51.65 -0.72 5.11
C SER A 428 50.57 0.38 5.23
N ASP A 429 50.75 1.35 6.14
CA ASP A 429 49.86 2.48 6.31
C ASP A 429 50.05 3.49 5.17
N ARG A 430 51.30 3.81 4.81
CA ARG A 430 51.61 4.67 3.65
C ARG A 430 50.95 4.15 2.36
N LEU A 431 51.11 2.86 2.07
CA LEU A 431 50.53 2.21 0.89
C LEU A 431 49.00 2.15 0.95
N ARG A 432 48.40 1.99 2.14
CA ARG A 432 46.94 2.06 2.29
C ARG A 432 46.43 3.45 1.94
N ASP A 433 47.10 4.48 2.42
CA ASP A 433 46.69 5.87 2.18
C ASP A 433 46.86 6.25 0.69
N GLU A 434 47.88 5.70 0.02
CA GLU A 434 48.08 5.83 -1.44
C GLU A 434 46.99 5.11 -2.25
N ILE A 435 46.55 3.93 -1.80
CA ILE A 435 45.40 3.25 -2.41
C ILE A 435 44.10 4.07 -2.20
N ALA A 436 43.97 4.73 -1.05
CA ALA A 436 42.85 5.63 -0.76
C ALA A 436 42.82 6.88 -1.65
N THR A 437 43.98 7.45 -2.01
CA THR A 437 44.03 8.59 -2.95
C THR A 437 43.62 8.20 -4.37
N LEU A 438 43.75 6.92 -4.74
CA LEU A 438 43.27 6.36 -6.00
C LEU A 438 41.77 6.00 -5.98
N GLY A 439 41.07 6.28 -4.87
CA GLY A 439 39.64 6.03 -4.72
C GLY A 439 39.29 4.59 -4.33
N PHE A 440 40.20 3.88 -3.68
CA PHE A 440 39.98 2.51 -3.20
C PHE A 440 40.27 2.40 -1.70
N THR A 441 39.51 1.60 -0.99
CA THR A 441 39.72 1.33 0.43
C THR A 441 40.15 -0.12 0.62
N VAL A 442 41.15 -0.37 1.49
CA VAL A 442 41.64 -1.72 1.76
C VAL A 442 41.25 -2.15 3.17
N LYS A 443 40.60 -3.30 3.28
CA LYS A 443 40.22 -3.95 4.54
C LYS A 443 41.00 -5.25 4.71
N ASP A 444 41.63 -5.42 5.86
CA ASP A 444 42.29 -6.67 6.20
C ASP A 444 41.27 -7.68 6.74
N THR A 445 41.28 -8.91 6.22
CA THR A 445 40.44 -10.05 6.63
C THR A 445 41.33 -11.26 6.94
N ASP A 446 40.75 -12.31 7.53
CA ASP A 446 41.47 -13.56 7.82
C ASP A 446 41.96 -14.27 6.54
N GLU A 447 41.34 -13.96 5.39
CA GLU A 447 41.68 -14.51 4.07
C GLU A 447 42.66 -13.63 3.27
N GLY A 448 42.95 -12.40 3.72
CA GLY A 448 43.89 -11.50 3.06
C GLY A 448 43.48 -10.03 3.07
N GLN A 449 43.75 -9.34 1.97
CA GLN A 449 43.35 -7.94 1.78
C GLN A 449 42.13 -7.91 0.86
N GLU A 450 41.03 -7.34 1.33
CA GLU A 450 39.81 -7.10 0.56
C GLU A 450 39.80 -5.63 0.11
N ILE A 451 39.61 -5.38 -1.18
CA ILE A 451 39.51 -4.03 -1.73
C ILE A 451 38.04 -3.64 -1.90
N GLN A 452 37.73 -2.38 -1.62
CA GLN A 452 36.41 -1.77 -1.82
C GLN A 452 36.61 -0.47 -2.61
N LYS A 453 35.64 -0.10 -3.45
CA LYS A 453 35.65 1.16 -4.20
C LYS A 453 34.68 2.15 -3.57
#